data_AF-A0A931QMD4-F1
#
_entry.id   AF-A0A931QMD4-F1
#
_cell.length_a   1.000
_cell.length_b   1.000
_cell.length_c   1.000
_cell.angle_alpha   90.00
_cell.angle_beta   90.00
_cell.angle_gamma   90.00
#
_symmetry.space_group_name_H-M   'P 1'
#
loop_
_entity.id
_entity.type
_entity.pdbx_description
1 polymer ?
#
loop_
_entity_poly.entity_id
_entity_poly.type
_entity_poly.pdbx_seq_one_letter_code
_entity_poly.pdbx_strand_id
1 'polypeptide(L)'
;MFLLYGLILVFILVLAGFFTARLLEINRKGAILGGLETVLFLVMMPKNDLNKNDSIKKEEKVLISQMEQIFANFLYLKKTKMFAGPPSVAFEIASQIGGADISFYVCVPKYLDTAFEKYIQGVYPSAIVEKVPQDYTIFEPQGVTAGSYLRLKENPLFPISTYQNLEKDPLSTITNSLSKISSDEGAAIQIVIRPLTGFNLKEKGEKVKKKIREGKSAKVQKIDSRGLTKKFTMLFPVKFKNNCSRQI
;
A
#
# COMPACT_ATOMS: atom_id res chain seq x y z
N MET A 1 40.96 32.15 -25.64
CA MET A 1 39.71 32.56 -24.95
C MET A 1 38.60 31.50 -25.09
N PHE A 2 38.23 31.08 -26.31
CA PHE A 2 37.18 30.07 -26.55
C PHE A 2 37.42 28.68 -25.92
N LEU A 3 38.67 28.18 -25.93
CA LEU A 3 39.02 26.89 -25.30
C LEU A 3 38.82 26.88 -23.78
N LEU A 4 39.10 28.00 -23.11
CA LEU A 4 38.94 28.14 -21.67
C LEU A 4 37.46 28.11 -21.28
N TYR A 5 36.60 28.81 -22.03
CA TYR A 5 35.15 28.76 -21.83
C TYR A 5 34.57 27.37 -22.10
N GLY A 6 35.10 26.65 -23.10
CA GLY A 6 34.71 25.26 -23.37
C GLY A 6 35.01 24.33 -22.19
N LEU A 7 36.21 24.43 -21.60
CA LEU A 7 36.59 23.65 -20.41
C LEU A 7 35.73 23.97 -19.19
N ILE A 8 35.44 25.26 -18.95
CA ILE A 8 34.56 25.69 -17.85
C ILE A 8 33.14 25.13 -18.04
N LEU A 9 32.60 25.16 -19.26
CA LEU A 9 31.27 24.61 -19.56
C LEU A 9 31.21 23.10 -19.29
N VAL A 10 32.22 22.34 -19.74
CA VAL A 10 32.30 20.89 -19.50
C VAL A 10 32.39 20.59 -18.00
N PHE A 11 33.19 21.35 -17.26
CA PHE A 11 33.31 21.20 -15.80
C PHE A 11 31.98 21.45 -15.08
N ILE A 12 31.23 22.49 -15.48
CA ILE A 12 29.90 22.78 -14.93
C ILE A 12 28.92 21.66 -15.25
N LEU A 13 28.91 21.11 -16.47
CA LEU A 13 28.04 20.00 -16.84
C LEU A 13 28.36 18.71 -16.06
N VAL A 14 29.65 18.42 -15.83
CA VAL A 14 30.08 17.28 -15.00
C VAL A 14 29.67 17.48 -13.54
N LEU A 15 29.85 18.68 -12.97
CA LEU A 15 29.38 18.99 -11.62
C LEU A 15 27.85 18.92 -11.51
N ALA A 16 27.11 19.42 -12.49
CA ALA A 16 25.66 19.33 -12.52
C ALA A 16 25.18 17.87 -12.66
N GLY A 17 25.84 17.06 -13.49
CA GLY A 17 25.59 15.62 -13.62
C GLY A 17 25.86 14.87 -12.33
N PHE A 18 27.00 15.14 -11.67
CA PHE A 18 27.34 14.56 -10.38
C PHE A 18 26.34 14.96 -9.29
N PHE A 19 25.97 16.25 -9.23
CA PHE A 19 25.02 16.76 -8.23
C PHE A 19 23.62 16.18 -8.44
N THR A 20 23.13 16.10 -9.68
CA THR A 20 21.83 15.49 -10.00
C THR A 20 21.81 13.99 -9.70
N ALA A 21 22.89 13.26 -10.01
CA ALA A 21 23.03 11.85 -9.65
C ALA A 21 23.00 11.65 -8.13
N ARG A 22 23.73 12.47 -7.37
CA ARG A 22 23.71 12.44 -5.90
C ARG A 22 22.35 12.80 -5.33
N LEU A 23 21.65 13.80 -5.89
CA LEU A 23 20.31 14.19 -5.46
C LEU A 23 19.30 13.05 -5.68
N LEU A 24 19.38 12.36 -6.82
CA LEU A 24 18.57 11.18 -7.13
C LEU A 24 18.87 10.01 -6.18
N GLU A 25 20.14 9.78 -5.87
CA GLU A 25 20.56 8.74 -4.93
C GLU A 25 20.06 9.00 -3.51
N ILE A 26 20.17 10.25 -3.02
CA ILE A 26 19.65 10.67 -1.71
C ILE A 26 18.13 10.51 -1.67
N ASN A 27 17.42 10.90 -2.73
CA ASN A 27 15.96 10.72 -2.80
C ASN A 27 15.54 9.24 -2.84
N ARG A 28 16.32 8.36 -3.49
CA ARG A 28 16.07 6.91 -3.48
C ARG A 28 16.31 6.32 -2.09
N LYS A 29 17.41 6.69 -1.44
CA LYS A 29 17.73 6.24 -0.09
C LYS A 29 16.72 6.76 0.92
N GLY A 30 16.33 8.03 0.83
CA GLY A 30 15.29 8.63 1.67
C GLY A 30 13.90 8.03 1.47
N ALA A 31 13.60 7.51 0.27
CA ALA A 31 12.38 6.75 0.02
C ALA A 31 12.35 5.39 0.73
N ILE A 32 13.50 4.71 0.81
CA ILE A 32 13.64 3.42 1.50
C ILE A 32 13.71 3.65 3.02
N LEU A 33 14.56 4.58 3.47
CA LEU A 33 14.77 4.90 4.89
C LEU A 33 13.54 5.57 5.53
N GLY A 34 12.77 6.33 4.76
CA GLY A 34 11.52 6.93 5.25
C GLY A 34 10.45 5.90 5.63
N GLY A 35 10.54 4.66 5.10
CA GLY A 35 9.70 3.54 5.50
C GLY A 35 10.20 2.79 6.74
N LEU A 36 11.36 3.14 7.30
CA LEU A 36 11.95 2.47 8.47
C LEU A 36 11.55 3.11 9.80
N GLU A 37 11.07 4.36 9.80
CA GLU A 37 10.52 5.02 11.00
C GLU A 37 9.03 4.70 11.13
N THR A 38 8.70 3.42 11.24
CA THR A 38 7.33 2.92 11.41
C THR A 38 7.17 2.17 12.72
N VAL A 39 5.92 1.91 13.09
CA VAL A 39 5.54 1.08 14.23
C VAL A 39 4.50 0.09 13.75
N LEU A 40 4.71 -1.18 14.12
CA LEU A 40 3.79 -2.26 13.84
C LEU A 40 2.84 -2.45 15.02
N PHE A 41 1.55 -2.59 14.70
CA PHE A 41 0.50 -2.89 15.65
C PHE A 41 -0.20 -4.18 15.25
N LEU A 42 -0.43 -5.08 16.20
CA LEU A 42 -1.38 -6.17 16.12
C LEU A 42 -2.77 -5.62 16.44
N VAL A 43 -3.74 -5.88 15.57
CA VAL A 43 -5.13 -5.42 15.76
C VAL A 43 -6.05 -6.62 15.83
N MET A 44 -6.76 -6.77 16.95
CA MET A 44 -7.71 -7.84 17.19
C MET A 44 -9.11 -7.26 17.39
N MET A 45 -10.06 -7.77 16.62
CA MET A 45 -11.47 -7.40 16.75
C MET A 45 -12.20 -8.34 17.73
N PRO A 46 -13.19 -7.84 18.49
CA PRO A 46 -14.00 -8.68 19.36
C PRO A 46 -14.76 -9.73 18.55
N LYS A 47 -15.01 -10.90 19.14
CA LYS A 47 -15.90 -11.91 18.55
C LYS A 47 -17.35 -11.42 18.70
N ASN A 48 -18.07 -11.28 17.60
CA ASN A 48 -19.50 -11.03 17.63
C ASN A 48 -20.24 -12.38 17.77
N ASP A 49 -21.17 -12.47 18.71
CA ASP A 49 -22.02 -13.66 18.89
C ASP A 49 -22.96 -13.82 17.68
N LEU A 50 -22.70 -14.85 16.88
CA LEU A 50 -23.35 -15.08 15.59
C LEU A 50 -24.78 -15.63 15.78
N ASN A 51 -25.76 -14.75 16.01
CA ASN A 51 -27.18 -15.12 16.00
C ASN A 51 -27.99 -14.20 15.06
N LYS A 52 -28.39 -14.74 13.89
CA LYS A 52 -29.32 -14.25 12.82
C LYS A 52 -28.69 -13.70 11.53
N ASN A 53 -28.80 -14.47 10.44
CA ASN A 53 -28.04 -14.32 9.18
C ASN A 53 -28.30 -13.07 8.32
N ASP A 54 -29.47 -12.40 8.42
CA ASP A 54 -29.79 -11.25 7.55
C ASP A 54 -29.53 -9.88 8.20
N SER A 55 -29.63 -9.77 9.54
CA SER A 55 -29.17 -8.61 10.29
C SER A 55 -27.65 -8.49 10.23
N ILE A 56 -26.95 -9.63 10.27
CA ILE A 56 -25.48 -9.72 10.24
C ILE A 56 -24.87 -9.07 8.99
N LYS A 57 -25.39 -9.30 7.78
CA LYS A 57 -24.80 -8.69 6.56
C LYS A 57 -24.91 -7.16 6.54
N LYS A 58 -25.99 -6.60 7.09
CA LYS A 58 -26.14 -5.14 7.22
C LYS A 58 -25.20 -4.62 8.30
N GLU A 59 -25.08 -5.32 9.41
CA GLU A 59 -24.17 -5.00 10.50
C GLU A 59 -22.69 -5.06 10.05
N GLU A 60 -22.28 -6.06 9.29
CA GLU A 60 -20.93 -6.16 8.69
C GLU A 60 -20.62 -4.97 7.78
N LYS A 61 -21.54 -4.59 6.89
CA LYS A 61 -21.33 -3.42 6.03
C LYS A 61 -21.24 -2.13 6.83
N VAL A 62 -22.02 -2.01 7.92
CA VAL A 62 -21.94 -0.87 8.84
C VAL A 62 -20.57 -0.86 9.54
N LEU A 63 -20.11 -1.99 10.08
CA LEU A 63 -18.79 -2.12 10.70
C LEU A 63 -17.68 -1.78 9.71
N ILE A 64 -17.74 -2.25 8.46
CA ILE A 64 -16.75 -1.89 7.43
C ILE A 64 -16.82 -0.40 7.10
N SER A 65 -18.02 0.19 7.00
CA SER A 65 -18.17 1.62 6.71
C SER A 65 -17.54 2.52 7.76
N GLN A 66 -17.52 2.08 9.03
CA GLN A 66 -16.89 2.82 10.12
C GLN A 66 -15.36 2.98 9.92
N MET A 67 -14.69 2.04 9.24
CA MET A 67 -13.26 2.15 8.90
C MET A 67 -12.97 3.38 8.03
N GLU A 68 -13.95 3.92 7.29
CA GLU A 68 -13.75 5.12 6.47
C GLU A 68 -13.30 6.32 7.32
N GLN A 69 -13.74 6.39 8.59
CA GLN A 69 -13.29 7.41 9.55
C GLN A 69 -11.80 7.27 9.88
N ILE A 70 -11.32 6.04 10.06
CA ILE A 70 -9.88 5.78 10.28
C ILE A 70 -9.09 6.12 9.02
N PHE A 71 -9.56 5.70 7.84
CA PHE A 71 -8.89 6.00 6.57
C PHE A 71 -8.81 7.50 6.27
N ALA A 72 -9.81 8.29 6.69
CA ALA A 72 -9.78 9.74 6.56
C ALA A 72 -8.58 10.37 7.30
N ASN A 73 -8.19 9.83 8.45
CA ASN A 73 -6.99 10.28 9.18
C ASN A 73 -5.71 10.07 8.37
N PHE A 74 -5.66 9.02 7.53
CA PHE A 74 -4.50 8.72 6.69
C PHE A 74 -4.43 9.52 5.39
N LEU A 75 -5.43 10.34 5.06
CA LEU A 75 -5.35 11.27 3.93
C LEU A 75 -4.36 12.42 4.21
N TYR A 76 -4.10 12.71 5.49
CA TYR A 76 -3.30 13.85 5.94
C TYR A 76 -1.91 13.45 6.44
N LEU A 77 -1.40 12.28 6.06
CA LEU A 77 -0.04 11.87 6.44
C LEU A 77 0.99 12.89 5.96
N LYS A 78 1.88 13.29 6.86
CA LYS A 78 2.88 14.34 6.63
C LYS A 78 4.24 13.72 6.40
N LYS A 79 5.01 14.31 5.49
CA LYS A 79 6.44 14.02 5.41
C LYS A 79 7.13 14.62 6.63
N THR A 80 7.89 13.81 7.35
CA THR A 80 8.65 14.25 8.53
C THR A 80 9.94 14.97 8.15
N LYS A 81 10.57 14.60 7.04
CA LYS A 81 11.82 15.21 6.54
C LYS A 81 11.70 15.59 5.07
N MET A 82 12.42 16.63 4.65
CA MET A 82 12.40 17.14 3.27
C MET A 82 12.77 16.06 2.24
N PHE A 83 13.75 15.22 2.57
CA PHE A 83 14.23 14.11 1.73
C PHE A 83 13.59 12.75 2.06
N ALA A 84 12.64 12.69 2.98
CA ALA A 84 11.94 11.44 3.27
C ALA A 84 11.00 11.05 2.13
N GLY A 85 10.84 9.73 1.97
CA GLY A 85 9.80 9.12 1.16
C GLY A 85 8.40 9.65 1.50
N PRO A 86 7.42 9.46 0.60
CA PRO A 86 6.03 9.73 0.96
C PRO A 86 5.63 8.81 2.14
N PRO A 87 4.98 9.35 3.18
CA PRO A 87 4.50 8.52 4.28
C PRO A 87 3.45 7.54 3.77
N SER A 88 3.40 6.37 4.39
CA SER A 88 2.47 5.30 4.06
C SER A 88 2.01 4.58 5.32
N VAL A 89 0.86 3.91 5.20
CA VAL A 89 0.36 2.95 6.17
C VAL A 89 0.25 1.61 5.45
N ALA A 90 0.64 0.53 6.12
CA ALA A 90 0.46 -0.83 5.59
C ALA A 90 -0.54 -1.60 6.44
N PHE A 91 -1.40 -2.36 5.77
CA PHE A 91 -2.28 -3.35 6.39
C PHE A 91 -1.80 -4.72 5.97
N GLU A 92 -1.67 -5.62 6.93
CA GLU A 92 -1.08 -6.93 6.72
C GLU A 92 -1.97 -8.02 7.30
N ILE A 93 -2.07 -9.11 6.57
CA ILE A 93 -2.63 -10.37 7.04
C ILE A 93 -1.50 -11.38 6.92
N ALA A 94 -1.13 -12.01 8.04
CA ALA A 94 -0.02 -12.94 8.06
C ALA A 94 -0.32 -14.21 8.85
N SER A 95 0.20 -15.32 8.35
CA SER A 95 0.39 -16.57 9.09
C SER A 95 1.90 -16.69 9.35
N GLN A 96 2.26 -16.64 10.63
CA GLN A 96 3.65 -16.67 11.07
C GLN A 96 4.15 -18.10 11.20
N ILE A 97 5.46 -18.28 11.09
CA ILE A 97 6.09 -19.57 11.36
C ILE A 97 5.92 -19.94 12.83
N GLY A 98 5.68 -21.22 13.08
CA GLY A 98 5.44 -21.76 14.42
C GLY A 98 4.07 -21.46 15.00
N GLY A 99 3.21 -20.72 14.29
CA GLY A 99 1.84 -20.41 14.69
C GLY A 99 0.82 -20.85 13.64
N ALA A 100 -0.32 -21.39 14.08
CA ALA A 100 -1.45 -21.73 13.19
C ALA A 100 -2.41 -20.55 12.96
N ASP A 101 -2.21 -19.43 13.67
CA ASP A 101 -3.17 -18.34 13.72
C ASP A 101 -2.87 -17.26 12.67
N ILE A 102 -3.96 -16.76 12.09
CA ILE A 102 -3.92 -15.60 11.18
C ILE A 102 -3.95 -14.34 12.03
N SER A 103 -2.94 -13.50 11.86
CA SER A 103 -2.82 -12.23 12.56
C SER A 103 -2.97 -11.04 11.60
N PHE A 104 -3.59 -9.97 12.11
CA PHE A 104 -3.81 -8.73 11.36
C PHE A 104 -2.92 -7.64 11.93
N TYR A 105 -2.06 -7.07 11.08
CA TYR A 105 -1.17 -5.98 11.47
C TYR A 105 -1.47 -4.69 10.73
N VAL A 106 -1.16 -3.59 11.41
CA VAL A 106 -1.14 -2.25 10.82
C VAL A 106 0.20 -1.60 11.13
N CYS A 107 0.91 -1.24 10.08
CA CYS A 107 2.18 -0.52 10.16
C CYS A 107 1.93 0.95 9.86
N VAL A 108 2.22 1.83 10.83
CA VAL A 108 2.00 3.28 10.72
C VAL A 108 3.30 4.07 10.92
N PRO A 109 3.42 5.30 10.38
CA PRO A 109 4.54 6.17 10.67
C PRO A 109 4.73 6.41 12.18
N LYS A 110 5.98 6.50 12.65
CA LYS A 110 6.34 6.61 14.07
C LYS A 110 5.66 7.77 14.81
N TYR A 111 5.40 8.88 14.13
CA TYR A 111 4.71 10.02 14.74
C TYR A 111 3.22 9.75 15.04
N LEU A 112 2.64 8.65 14.52
CA LEU A 112 1.28 8.21 14.81
C LEU A 112 1.21 7.13 15.90
N ASP A 113 2.33 6.72 16.51
CA ASP A 113 2.42 5.68 17.55
C ASP A 113 1.31 5.83 18.62
N THR A 114 1.18 7.03 19.21
CA THR A 114 0.17 7.31 20.25
C THR A 114 -1.23 7.64 19.70
N ALA A 115 -1.32 8.04 18.42
CA ALA A 115 -2.59 8.46 17.83
C ALA A 115 -3.35 7.29 17.21
N PHE A 116 -2.64 6.29 16.69
CA PHE A 116 -3.23 5.17 15.97
C PHE A 116 -4.14 4.33 16.86
N GLU A 117 -3.69 3.99 18.06
CA GLU A 117 -4.52 3.26 19.05
C GLU A 117 -5.84 4.00 19.32
N LYS A 118 -5.77 5.33 19.51
CA LYS A 118 -6.96 6.18 19.72
C LYS A 118 -7.87 6.23 18.49
N TYR A 119 -7.31 6.21 17.27
CA TYR A 119 -8.10 6.15 16.04
C TYR A 119 -8.90 4.87 15.95
N ILE A 120 -8.28 3.72 16.28
CA ILE A 120 -8.97 2.43 16.26
C ILE A 120 -9.99 2.36 17.40
N GLN A 121 -9.61 2.64 18.65
CA GLN A 121 -10.50 2.57 19.80
C GLN A 121 -11.66 3.57 19.74
N GLY A 122 -11.46 4.74 19.10
CA GLY A 122 -12.51 5.73 18.90
C GLY A 122 -13.62 5.25 17.95
N VAL A 123 -13.30 4.31 17.04
CA VAL A 123 -14.26 3.73 16.09
C VAL A 123 -14.74 2.35 16.54
N TYR A 124 -13.84 1.55 17.10
CA TYR A 124 -14.08 0.20 17.63
C TYR A 124 -13.61 0.13 19.09
N PRO A 125 -14.45 0.54 20.06
CA PRO A 125 -14.05 0.61 21.47
C PRO A 125 -13.61 -0.73 22.07
N SER A 126 -14.09 -1.83 21.51
CA SER A 126 -13.78 -3.20 21.97
C SER A 126 -12.61 -3.84 21.21
N ALA A 127 -12.00 -3.14 20.25
CA ALA A 127 -10.83 -3.64 19.55
C ALA A 127 -9.59 -3.56 20.45
N ILE A 128 -8.77 -4.60 20.41
CA ILE A 128 -7.48 -4.64 21.09
C ILE A 128 -6.41 -4.25 20.08
N VAL A 129 -5.58 -3.28 20.45
CA VAL A 129 -4.49 -2.76 19.61
C VAL A 129 -3.21 -2.84 20.41
N GLU A 130 -2.33 -3.74 20.00
CA GLU A 130 -1.08 -4.01 20.70
C GLU A 130 0.10 -3.64 19.84
N LYS A 131 1.05 -2.93 20.43
CA LYS A 131 2.30 -2.62 19.75
C LYS A 131 3.20 -3.85 19.72
N VAL A 132 3.68 -4.19 18.54
CA VAL A 132 4.56 -5.33 18.32
C VAL A 132 6.02 -4.85 18.42
N PRO A 133 6.77 -5.22 19.47
CA PRO A 133 8.12 -4.67 19.71
C PRO A 133 9.16 -5.24 18.75
N GLN A 134 8.98 -6.50 18.36
CA GLN A 134 9.84 -7.24 17.44
C GLN A 134 9.00 -7.70 16.26
N ASP A 135 9.48 -7.45 15.05
CA ASP A 135 8.76 -7.80 13.84
C ASP A 135 8.50 -9.32 13.78
N TYR A 136 7.40 -9.69 13.13
CA TYR A 136 7.09 -11.10 12.94
C TYR A 136 7.86 -11.66 11.75
N THR A 137 8.02 -12.99 11.72
CA THR A 137 8.65 -13.67 10.59
C THR A 137 7.69 -14.63 9.91
N ILE A 138 7.71 -14.57 8.58
CA ILE A 138 7.10 -15.55 7.67
C ILE A 138 8.18 -16.35 6.93
N PHE A 139 9.46 -16.13 7.26
CA PHE A 139 10.58 -16.72 6.55
C PHE A 139 11.20 -17.85 7.37
N GLU A 140 11.13 -19.05 6.81
CA GLU A 140 11.74 -20.24 7.40
C GLU A 140 13.23 -20.21 7.08
N PRO A 141 14.13 -20.31 8.08
CA PRO A 141 15.58 -20.21 7.87
C PRO A 141 16.14 -21.10 6.75
N GLN A 142 15.56 -22.28 6.53
CA GLN A 142 15.97 -23.21 5.47
C GLN A 142 14.98 -23.27 4.28
N GLY A 143 14.00 -22.36 4.26
CA GLY A 143 12.95 -22.30 3.26
C GLY A 143 13.35 -21.60 1.96
N VAL A 144 12.42 -21.61 1.01
CA VAL A 144 12.51 -20.85 -0.24
C VAL A 144 11.48 -19.73 -0.21
N THR A 145 11.90 -18.52 -0.56
CA THR A 145 11.01 -17.35 -0.60
C THR A 145 10.49 -17.11 -2.01
N ALA A 146 9.16 -17.01 -2.16
CA ALA A 146 8.49 -16.53 -3.35
C ALA A 146 7.65 -15.29 -3.04
N GLY A 147 7.48 -14.41 -4.02
CA GLY A 147 6.70 -13.18 -3.86
C GLY A 147 6.14 -12.68 -5.18
N SER A 148 5.04 -11.94 -5.10
CA SER A 148 4.39 -11.32 -6.26
C SER A 148 3.82 -9.97 -5.88
N TYR A 149 3.58 -9.12 -6.87
CA TYR A 149 2.91 -7.83 -6.69
C TYR A 149 1.69 -7.74 -7.60
N LEU A 150 0.62 -7.19 -7.05
CA LEU A 150 -0.61 -6.94 -7.81
C LEU A 150 -0.59 -5.54 -8.41
N ARG A 151 -1.17 -5.42 -9.60
CA ARG A 151 -1.40 -4.14 -10.28
C ARG A 151 -2.81 -4.12 -10.84
N LEU A 152 -3.42 -2.94 -10.84
CA LEU A 152 -4.73 -2.76 -11.45
C LEU A 152 -4.65 -3.09 -12.94
N LYS A 153 -5.58 -3.95 -13.39
CA LYS A 153 -5.73 -4.32 -14.80
C LYS A 153 -6.25 -3.13 -15.61
N GLU A 154 -7.22 -2.40 -15.05
CA GLU A 154 -7.86 -1.25 -15.67
C GLU A 154 -7.27 0.07 -15.16
N ASN A 155 -7.64 1.19 -15.80
CA ASN A 155 -7.19 2.52 -15.39
C ASN A 155 -7.66 2.82 -13.95
N PRO A 156 -6.79 3.36 -13.06
CA PRO A 156 -7.16 3.74 -11.68
C PRO A 156 -8.31 4.77 -11.56
N LEU A 157 -8.71 5.41 -12.67
CA LEU A 157 -9.88 6.27 -12.72
C LEU A 157 -11.21 5.49 -12.66
N PHE A 158 -11.20 4.20 -13.00
CA PHE A 158 -12.35 3.33 -12.80
C PHE A 158 -12.37 2.84 -11.35
N PRO A 159 -13.55 2.88 -10.69
CA PRO A 159 -13.66 2.41 -9.31
C PRO A 159 -13.43 0.91 -9.23
N ILE A 160 -12.85 0.47 -8.12
CA ILE A 160 -12.85 -0.95 -7.72
C ILE A 160 -14.19 -1.27 -7.03
N SER A 161 -14.62 -2.52 -7.11
CA SER A 161 -15.78 -2.99 -6.33
C SER A 161 -15.48 -2.83 -4.84
N THR A 162 -16.38 -2.16 -4.12
CA THR A 162 -16.28 -1.92 -2.67
C THR A 162 -17.19 -2.87 -1.90
N TYR A 163 -17.07 -2.89 -0.56
CA TYR A 163 -17.93 -3.66 0.33
C TYR A 163 -19.44 -3.42 0.12
N GLN A 164 -19.82 -2.30 -0.49
CA GLN A 164 -21.21 -2.00 -0.82
C GLN A 164 -21.76 -2.95 -1.90
N ASN A 165 -20.92 -3.24 -2.91
CA ASN A 165 -21.28 -4.03 -4.09
C ASN A 165 -20.87 -5.51 -4.00
N LEU A 166 -20.02 -5.87 -3.04
CA LEU A 166 -19.61 -7.26 -2.82
C LEU A 166 -20.75 -8.03 -2.13
N GLU A 167 -21.09 -9.19 -2.70
CA GLU A 167 -22.12 -10.10 -2.16
C GLU A 167 -21.58 -11.07 -1.11
N LYS A 168 -20.27 -11.36 -1.18
CA LYS A 168 -19.54 -12.30 -0.31
C LYS A 168 -18.33 -11.60 0.29
N ASP A 169 -17.89 -12.08 1.45
CA ASP A 169 -16.68 -11.58 2.11
C ASP A 169 -15.44 -11.82 1.24
N PRO A 170 -14.72 -10.75 0.81
CA PRO A 170 -13.52 -10.89 0.01
C PRO A 170 -12.33 -11.51 0.76
N LEU A 171 -12.32 -11.49 2.10
CA LEU A 171 -11.21 -12.03 2.88
C LEU A 171 -11.31 -13.53 3.08
N SER A 172 -12.51 -14.12 3.09
CA SER A 172 -12.74 -15.55 3.27
C SER A 172 -11.84 -16.48 2.45
N THR A 173 -11.58 -16.15 1.17
CA THR A 173 -10.71 -16.99 0.32
C THR A 173 -9.24 -16.85 0.71
N ILE A 174 -8.82 -15.65 1.11
CA ILE A 174 -7.47 -15.38 1.55
C ILE A 174 -7.21 -16.08 2.88
N THR A 175 -8.09 -15.90 3.86
CA THR A 175 -7.95 -16.49 5.19
C THR A 175 -8.02 -18.02 5.14
N ASN A 176 -8.91 -18.61 4.33
CA ASN A 176 -8.96 -20.06 4.13
C ASN A 176 -7.71 -20.65 3.45
N SER A 177 -6.97 -19.82 2.70
CA SER A 177 -5.69 -20.24 2.10
C SER A 177 -4.56 -20.14 3.12
N LEU A 178 -4.52 -19.05 3.88
CA LEU A 178 -3.53 -18.83 4.94
C LEU A 178 -3.69 -19.83 6.09
N SER A 179 -4.90 -20.29 6.41
CA SER A 179 -5.13 -21.27 7.48
C SER A 179 -4.64 -22.69 7.17
N LYS A 180 -4.24 -22.96 5.92
CA LYS A 180 -3.70 -24.25 5.48
C LYS A 180 -2.19 -24.28 5.41
N ILE A 181 -1.53 -23.17 5.75
CA ILE A 181 -0.08 -23.07 5.79
C ILE A 181 0.43 -23.92 6.94
N SER A 182 1.49 -24.69 6.69
CA SER A 182 2.09 -25.58 7.68
C SER A 182 2.90 -24.78 8.70
N SER A 183 3.19 -25.36 9.86
CA SER A 183 3.93 -24.66 10.93
C SER A 183 5.36 -24.26 10.56
N ASP A 184 5.95 -24.92 9.56
CA ASP A 184 7.26 -24.68 8.97
C ASP A 184 7.20 -23.75 7.73
N GLU A 185 6.01 -23.22 7.43
CA GLU A 185 5.77 -22.28 6.35
C GLU A 185 5.20 -20.97 6.91
N GLY A 186 5.33 -19.89 6.14
CA GLY A 186 4.74 -18.61 6.49
C GLY A 186 4.31 -17.86 5.24
N ALA A 187 3.29 -17.02 5.38
CA ALA A 187 2.90 -16.12 4.31
C ALA A 187 2.27 -14.84 4.86
N ALA A 188 2.45 -13.75 4.13
CA ALA A 188 1.78 -12.49 4.39
C ALA A 188 1.27 -11.84 3.11
N ILE A 189 0.18 -11.11 3.24
CA ILE A 189 -0.33 -10.20 2.22
C ILE A 189 -0.32 -8.79 2.81
N GLN A 190 0.35 -7.88 2.10
CA GLN A 190 0.50 -6.49 2.51
C GLN A 190 -0.22 -5.55 1.54
N ILE A 191 -1.04 -4.65 2.06
CA ILE A 191 -1.67 -3.56 1.33
C ILE A 191 -1.09 -2.24 1.84
N VAL A 192 -0.31 -1.56 1.00
CA VAL A 192 0.29 -0.27 1.32
C VAL A 192 -0.55 0.87 0.75
N ILE A 193 -1.03 1.74 1.64
CA ILE A 193 -1.77 2.95 1.27
C ILE A 193 -0.94 4.21 1.55
N ARG A 194 -1.20 5.25 0.76
CA ARG A 194 -0.55 6.57 0.93
C ARG A 194 -1.39 7.68 0.31
N PRO A 195 -1.31 8.91 0.84
CA PRO A 195 -1.89 10.07 0.19
C PRO A 195 -1.35 10.29 -1.22
N LEU A 196 -2.25 10.67 -2.14
CA LEU A 196 -1.86 11.11 -3.47
C LEU A 196 -1.31 12.54 -3.41
N THR A 197 0.01 12.67 -3.44
CA THR A 197 0.68 13.98 -3.54
C THR A 197 0.85 14.40 -5.01
N GLY A 198 0.36 15.60 -5.35
CA GLY A 198 0.57 16.22 -6.66
C GLY A 198 -0.25 15.64 -7.82
N PHE A 199 -1.19 14.74 -7.56
CA PHE A 199 -2.09 14.18 -8.58
C PHE A 199 -3.54 14.45 -8.19
N ASN A 200 -4.18 15.41 -8.86
CA ASN A 200 -5.59 15.73 -8.66
C ASN A 200 -6.48 14.70 -9.39
N LEU A 201 -6.65 13.52 -8.76
CA LEU A 201 -7.48 12.43 -9.27
C LEU A 201 -8.93 12.90 -9.49
N LYS A 202 -9.45 13.75 -8.61
CA LYS A 202 -10.80 14.32 -8.69
C LYS A 202 -10.99 15.12 -9.98
N GLU A 203 -10.11 16.09 -10.23
CA GLU A 203 -10.18 16.92 -11.44
C GLU A 203 -10.07 16.07 -12.72
N LYS A 204 -9.17 15.09 -12.74
CA LYS A 204 -9.05 14.16 -13.87
C LYS A 204 -10.31 13.33 -14.05
N GLY A 205 -10.87 12.79 -12.98
CA GLY A 205 -12.14 12.05 -12.98
C GLY A 205 -13.30 12.88 -13.54
N GLU A 206 -13.43 14.14 -13.13
CA GLU A 206 -14.47 15.04 -13.64
C GLU A 206 -14.30 15.33 -15.15
N LYS A 207 -13.06 15.52 -15.62
CA LYS A 207 -12.77 15.66 -17.06
C LYS A 207 -13.18 14.41 -17.84
N VAL A 208 -12.95 13.21 -17.29
CA VAL A 208 -13.38 11.95 -17.91
C VAL A 208 -14.90 11.86 -17.97
N LYS A 209 -15.58 12.11 -16.84
CA LYS A 209 -17.04 12.09 -16.76
C LYS A 209 -17.67 13.05 -17.77
N LYS A 210 -17.15 14.27 -17.89
CA LYS A 210 -17.64 15.25 -18.87
C LYS A 210 -17.55 14.71 -20.30
N LYS A 211 -16.40 14.14 -20.68
CA LYS A 211 -16.23 13.59 -22.03
C LYS A 211 -17.10 12.36 -22.30
N ILE A 212 -17.34 11.52 -21.29
CA ILE A 212 -18.29 10.41 -21.40
C ILE A 212 -19.71 10.94 -21.64
N ARG A 213 -20.13 11.98 -20.92
CA ARG A 213 -21.43 12.66 -21.14
C ARG A 213 -21.56 13.26 -22.54
N GLU A 214 -20.46 13.72 -23.13
CA GLU A 214 -20.38 14.20 -24.53
C GLU A 214 -20.38 13.06 -25.58
N GLY A 215 -20.61 11.80 -25.18
CA GLY A 215 -20.67 10.65 -26.09
C GLY A 215 -19.30 10.10 -26.53
N LYS A 216 -18.20 10.60 -25.98
CA LYS A 216 -16.85 10.10 -26.29
C LYS A 216 -16.59 8.82 -25.49
N SER A 217 -16.11 7.76 -26.18
CA SER A 217 -15.91 6.45 -25.53
C SER A 217 -14.83 6.49 -24.45
N ALA A 218 -15.11 5.84 -23.32
CA ALA A 218 -14.22 5.80 -22.16
C ALA A 218 -12.89 5.07 -22.45
N LYS A 219 -12.88 4.12 -23.39
CA LYS A 219 -11.71 3.32 -23.78
C LYS A 219 -10.67 4.09 -24.61
N VAL A 220 -11.05 5.15 -25.32
CA VAL A 220 -10.15 5.86 -26.26
C VAL A 220 -9.27 6.90 -25.58
N GLN A 221 -9.60 7.28 -24.35
CA GLN A 221 -8.74 8.20 -23.62
C GLN A 221 -7.61 7.41 -22.95
N LYS A 222 -6.51 7.23 -23.69
CA LYS A 222 -5.16 7.11 -23.12
C LYS A 222 -4.85 8.41 -22.34
N ILE A 223 -5.58 8.63 -21.24
CA ILE A 223 -5.25 9.69 -20.29
C ILE A 223 -3.90 9.30 -19.78
N ASP A 224 -2.93 10.19 -19.99
CA ASP A 224 -1.53 9.97 -19.74
C ASP A 224 -1.30 9.65 -18.26
N SER A 225 -1.51 8.37 -17.96
CA SER A 225 -1.33 7.73 -16.67
C SER A 225 0.11 7.22 -16.58
N ARG A 226 0.97 7.53 -17.57
CA ARG A 226 2.38 7.17 -17.56
C ARG A 226 3.04 7.67 -16.27
N GLY A 227 2.61 8.80 -15.71
CA GLY A 227 3.08 9.27 -14.41
C GLY A 227 2.72 8.34 -13.24
N LEU A 228 1.48 7.84 -13.16
CA LEU A 228 1.02 6.98 -12.06
C LEU A 228 1.59 5.56 -12.19
N THR A 229 1.53 5.02 -13.40
CA THR A 229 2.05 3.67 -13.74
C THR A 229 3.57 3.62 -13.68
N LYS A 230 4.31 4.61 -14.23
CA LYS A 230 5.77 4.69 -14.04
C LYS A 230 6.15 4.81 -12.58
N LYS A 231 5.46 5.64 -11.79
CA LYS A 231 5.79 5.83 -10.37
C LYS A 231 5.54 4.54 -9.58
N PHE A 232 4.49 3.79 -9.88
CA PHE A 232 4.24 2.47 -9.29
C PHE A 232 5.32 1.45 -9.67
N THR A 233 5.73 1.38 -10.95
CA THR A 233 6.84 0.50 -11.39
C THR A 233 8.23 0.95 -10.95
N MET A 234 8.47 2.26 -10.76
CA MET A 234 9.76 2.79 -10.28
C MET A 234 9.97 2.59 -8.79
N LEU A 235 8.89 2.59 -8.00
CA LEU A 235 8.96 2.38 -6.56
C LEU A 235 9.19 0.91 -6.19
N PHE A 236 8.88 -0.03 -7.10
CA PHE A 236 9.10 -1.45 -6.92
C PHE A 236 9.73 -2.06 -8.19
N PRO A 237 11.02 -1.79 -8.47
CA PRO A 237 11.70 -2.36 -9.62
C PRO A 237 12.18 -3.78 -9.27
N VAL A 238 11.25 -4.75 -9.17
CA VAL A 238 11.63 -6.18 -9.15
C VAL A 238 11.38 -6.74 -10.54
N LYS A 239 12.47 -6.91 -11.28
CA LYS A 239 12.46 -7.52 -12.61
C LYS A 239 12.41 -9.04 -12.43
N PHE A 240 11.22 -9.60 -12.31
CA PHE A 240 11.08 -11.06 -12.37
C PHE A 240 11.42 -11.54 -13.78
N LYS A 241 12.37 -12.47 -13.85
CA LYS A 241 12.68 -13.22 -15.06
C LYS A 241 11.43 -14.06 -15.37
N ASN A 242 10.74 -13.72 -16.46
CA ASN A 242 9.61 -14.50 -16.98
C ASN A 242 10.11 -15.91 -17.34
N ASN A 243 10.11 -16.82 -16.37
CA ASN A 243 10.40 -18.24 -16.58
C ASN A 243 9.33 -19.11 -15.89
N CYS A 244 8.07 -18.64 -15.86
CA CYS A 244 6.94 -19.56 -15.72
C CYS A 244 6.45 -19.90 -17.13
N SER A 245 7.30 -20.62 -17.87
CA SER A 245 6.84 -21.48 -18.95
C SER A 245 6.55 -22.84 -18.34
N ARG A 246 5.32 -23.32 -18.55
CA ARG A 246 4.93 -24.74 -18.57
C ARG A 246 5.33 -25.56 -17.33
N GLN A 247 4.36 -25.97 -16.54
CA GLN A 247 3.83 -27.33 -16.59
C GLN A 247 2.70 -27.50 -15.56
N ILE A 248 1.54 -27.92 -16.11
CA ILE A 248 0.39 -28.62 -15.51
C ILE A 248 -0.37 -27.88 -14.40
#